data_AF-A0A7X9HST7-F1
#
_entry.id   AF-A0A7X9HST7-F1
#
_cell.length_a   1.000
_cell.length_b   1.000
_cell.length_c   1.000
_cell.angle_alpha   90.00
_cell.angle_beta   90.00
_cell.angle_gamma   90.00
#
_symmetry.space_group_name_H-M   'P 1'
#
loop_
_entity.id
_entity.type
_entity.pdbx_description
1 polymer ?
#
loop_
_entity_poly.entity_id
_entity_poly.type
_entity_poly.pdbx_seq_one_letter_code
_entity_poly.pdbx_strand_id
1 'polypeptide(L)'
;MIQYPPGSGKTYGVVEELIQQEIVFGFFGAVHKTLEENISKVYSMNHLYGKSQLCQNPLKEKLSDMGLLSCPYSCHLCRSDQKRGCEWRNHVHEFYQQPGTFVAVHQHFNLLQDFMEKNSFDLAVIDENFLDAMVVEMKLEQEDLQYTELLVQEHMPPSKEKDYVIDVIHKMIMRFFGQKLIIPKPKDLELKVFAKDYQNKLVSLLDRKQWIHRDIVSKLLEFIVLSQRNKARVHFVRKTKGRSYIEMKLYDFSKLDINMPLIILDATTPVDIYKKILKDRVVESIKPEVEVESHVYQLNTFRLSMQELSDKRLRRRTFDLINSICQKHSDEQVFIAIRKKYENLLRKYLKEVPNANIAHYGGLRGANAFKEANVAVLVGAPIPNPDIVDQKAQLLGVPKAEI
;
A
#
# COMPACT_ATOMS: atom_id res chain seq x y z
N MET A 1 20.08 -3.46 0.25
CA MET A 1 19.17 -2.57 1.03
C MET A 1 19.96 -1.38 1.48
N ILE A 2 19.48 -0.16 1.25
CA ILE A 2 20.15 1.04 1.72
C ILE A 2 19.28 1.70 2.78
N GLN A 3 19.79 1.77 4.01
CA GLN A 3 19.09 2.34 5.16
C GLN A 3 19.52 3.80 5.35
N TYR A 4 18.69 4.72 4.87
CA TYR A 4 18.87 6.16 5.05
C TYR A 4 17.96 6.70 6.15
N PRO A 5 18.32 7.78 6.87
CA PRO A 5 17.36 8.54 7.67
C PRO A 5 16.18 9.02 6.82
N PRO A 6 14.94 9.08 7.35
CA PRO A 6 13.81 9.66 6.62
C PRO A 6 14.10 11.10 6.22
N GLY A 7 13.84 11.45 4.96
CA GLY A 7 14.02 12.82 4.44
C GLY A 7 15.42 13.20 3.98
N SER A 8 16.39 12.28 3.98
CA SER A 8 17.77 12.56 3.56
C SER A 8 18.00 12.56 2.03
N GLY A 9 16.96 12.71 1.22
CA GLY A 9 17.09 12.69 -0.25
C GLY A 9 17.42 11.31 -0.87
N LYS A 10 17.28 10.20 -0.13
CA LYS A 10 17.64 8.83 -0.58
C LYS A 10 17.14 8.44 -1.96
N THR A 11 15.89 8.81 -2.26
CA THR A 11 15.22 8.50 -3.52
C THR A 11 15.93 9.16 -4.69
N TYR A 12 16.33 10.42 -4.54
CA TYR A 12 17.04 11.18 -5.57
C TYR A 12 18.45 10.67 -5.77
N GLY A 13 19.22 10.52 -4.69
CA GLY A 13 20.61 10.05 -4.81
C GLY A 13 20.71 8.69 -5.50
N VAL A 14 19.80 7.76 -5.17
CA VAL A 14 19.77 6.45 -5.83
C VAL A 14 19.31 6.56 -7.29
N VAL A 15 18.24 7.29 -7.58
CA VAL A 15 17.75 7.44 -8.96
C VAL A 15 18.78 8.14 -9.85
N GLU A 16 19.40 9.20 -9.36
CA GLU A 16 20.42 9.97 -10.07
C GLU A 16 21.66 9.12 -10.37
N GLU A 17 22.18 8.40 -9.38
CA GLU A 17 23.33 7.51 -9.56
C GLU A 17 23.04 6.42 -10.60
N LEU A 18 21.87 5.78 -10.51
CA LEU A 18 21.48 4.73 -11.46
C LEU A 18 21.37 5.27 -12.89
N ILE A 19 20.84 6.49 -13.06
CA ILE A 19 20.76 7.14 -14.37
C ILE A 19 22.15 7.50 -14.91
N GLN A 20 23.04 8.04 -14.05
CA GLN A 20 24.41 8.37 -14.44
C GLN A 20 25.21 7.14 -14.87
N GLN A 21 24.93 5.97 -14.28
CA GLN A 21 25.51 4.69 -14.67
C GLN A 21 24.79 4.00 -15.83
N GLU A 22 23.82 4.66 -16.47
CA GLU A 22 23.03 4.12 -17.58
C GLU A 22 22.29 2.80 -17.25
N ILE A 23 21.94 2.59 -15.98
CA ILE A 23 21.22 1.39 -15.52
C ILE A 23 19.74 1.52 -15.88
N VAL A 24 19.16 0.45 -16.42
CA VAL A 24 17.73 0.37 -16.77
C VAL A 24 16.96 -0.26 -15.63
N PHE A 25 16.11 0.51 -14.95
CA PHE A 25 15.43 0.05 -13.73
C PHE A 25 13.96 0.42 -13.64
N GLY A 26 13.21 -0.36 -12.84
CA GLY A 26 11.86 -0.04 -12.41
C GLY A 26 11.85 0.54 -11.00
N PHE A 27 11.36 1.77 -10.83
CA PHE A 27 11.22 2.41 -9.52
C PHE A 27 9.78 2.28 -9.00
N PHE A 28 9.61 1.76 -7.79
CA PHE A 28 8.32 1.53 -7.16
C PHE A 28 8.15 2.40 -5.92
N GLY A 29 7.08 3.19 -5.87
CA GLY A 29 6.77 4.03 -4.70
C GLY A 29 5.30 4.02 -4.30
N ALA A 30 4.93 4.79 -3.27
CA ALA A 30 3.62 4.62 -2.64
C ALA A 30 2.43 5.22 -3.41
N VAL A 31 2.62 6.33 -4.14
CA VAL A 31 1.51 7.13 -4.71
C VAL A 31 1.89 7.72 -6.06
N HIS A 32 0.98 7.59 -7.04
CA HIS A 32 1.17 8.09 -8.41
C HIS A 32 1.59 9.55 -8.45
N LYS A 33 0.82 10.45 -7.82
CA LYS A 33 1.10 11.89 -7.84
C LYS A 33 2.52 12.21 -7.35
N THR A 34 2.92 11.61 -6.23
CA THR A 34 4.25 11.82 -5.65
C THR A 34 5.34 11.32 -6.57
N LEU A 35 5.19 10.14 -7.19
CA LEU A 35 6.14 9.60 -8.15
C LEU A 35 6.24 10.45 -9.43
N GLU A 36 5.09 10.92 -9.91
CA GLU A 36 5.01 11.73 -11.12
C GLU A 36 5.75 13.07 -10.93
N GLU A 37 5.45 13.78 -9.85
CA GLU A 37 6.01 15.10 -9.55
C GLU A 37 7.50 15.03 -9.16
N ASN A 38 7.90 14.01 -8.40
CA ASN A 38 9.23 13.97 -7.79
C ASN A 38 10.25 13.15 -8.57
N ILE A 39 9.82 12.19 -9.41
CA ILE A 39 10.73 11.28 -10.11
C ILE A 39 10.49 11.31 -11.61
N SER A 40 9.29 10.94 -12.06
CA SER A 40 8.98 10.81 -13.50
C SER A 40 9.27 12.10 -14.27
N LYS A 41 8.75 13.24 -13.82
CA LYS A 41 8.97 14.53 -14.51
C LYS A 41 10.40 15.04 -14.38
N VAL A 42 11.04 14.80 -13.23
CA VAL A 42 12.39 15.29 -12.94
C VAL A 42 13.41 14.58 -13.82
N TYR A 43 13.27 13.26 -13.96
CA TYR A 43 14.22 12.41 -14.67
C TYR A 43 13.71 11.94 -16.04
N SER A 44 12.59 12.50 -16.51
CA SER A 44 11.93 12.11 -17.78
C SER A 44 11.69 10.60 -17.91
N MET A 45 11.38 9.93 -16.79
CA MET A 45 11.10 8.50 -16.76
C MET A 45 9.64 8.20 -17.11
N ASN A 46 9.41 7.08 -17.79
CA ASN A 46 8.06 6.62 -18.11
C ASN A 46 7.27 6.29 -16.83
N HIS A 47 6.01 6.69 -16.74
CA HIS A 47 5.16 6.38 -15.59
C HIS A 47 4.14 5.30 -15.95
N LEU A 48 4.20 4.16 -15.28
CA LEU A 48 3.20 3.11 -15.41
C LEU A 48 1.93 3.48 -14.65
N TYR A 49 0.88 3.85 -15.39
CA TYR A 49 -0.45 4.09 -14.83
C TYR A 49 -1.31 2.83 -14.81
N GLY A 50 -2.09 2.69 -13.74
CA GLY A 50 -3.04 1.60 -13.60
C GLY A 50 -4.33 1.82 -14.38
N LYS A 51 -5.13 0.76 -14.50
CA LYS A 51 -6.45 0.83 -15.15
C LYS A 51 -7.40 1.76 -14.40
N SER A 52 -7.27 1.89 -13.08
CA SER A 52 -8.03 2.87 -12.28
C SER A 52 -7.73 4.32 -12.64
N GLN A 53 -6.60 4.63 -13.26
CA GLN A 53 -6.25 5.99 -13.66
C GLN A 53 -6.75 6.23 -15.08
N LEU A 54 -6.38 5.36 -16.02
CA LEU A 54 -6.60 5.57 -17.47
C LEU A 54 -7.88 4.96 -18.04
N CYS A 55 -8.63 4.15 -17.29
CA CYS A 55 -9.88 3.60 -17.81
C CYS A 55 -10.90 4.72 -18.01
N GLN A 56 -11.46 4.76 -19.22
CA GLN A 56 -12.50 5.70 -19.66
C GLN A 56 -13.89 5.06 -19.70
N ASN A 57 -14.04 3.81 -19.24
CA ASN A 57 -15.34 3.13 -19.21
C ASN A 57 -16.30 3.90 -18.28
N PRO A 58 -17.52 4.28 -18.72
CA PRO A 58 -18.50 4.95 -17.86
C PRO A 58 -18.86 4.19 -16.58
N LEU A 59 -18.70 2.86 -16.58
CA LEU A 59 -18.93 2.00 -15.42
C LEU A 59 -17.68 1.80 -14.55
N LYS A 60 -16.59 2.55 -14.77
CA LYS A 60 -15.30 2.38 -14.08
C LYS A 60 -15.43 2.34 -12.56
N GLU A 61 -16.11 3.31 -11.96
CA GLU A 61 -16.28 3.39 -10.49
C GLU A 61 -17.01 2.15 -9.97
N LYS A 62 -18.15 1.81 -10.59
CA LYS A 62 -18.91 0.60 -10.25
C LYS A 62 -18.09 -0.68 -10.40
N LEU A 63 -17.35 -0.84 -11.51
CA LEU A 63 -16.48 -1.98 -11.73
C LEU A 63 -15.34 -2.05 -10.72
N SER A 64 -14.79 -0.90 -10.30
CA SER A 64 -13.76 -0.81 -9.26
C SER A 64 -14.31 -1.25 -7.91
N ASP A 65 -15.47 -0.74 -7.51
CA ASP A 65 -16.13 -1.07 -6.23
C ASP A 65 -16.48 -2.56 -6.14
N MET A 66 -16.85 -3.16 -7.27
CA MET A 66 -17.14 -4.59 -7.38
C MET A 66 -15.88 -5.47 -7.42
N GLY A 67 -14.69 -4.89 -7.62
CA GLY A 67 -13.45 -5.64 -7.84
C GLY A 67 -13.32 -6.26 -9.24
N LEU A 68 -14.15 -5.84 -10.20
CA LEU A 68 -14.19 -6.35 -11.57
C LEU A 68 -13.42 -5.47 -12.56
N LEU A 69 -12.89 -4.32 -12.14
CA LEU A 69 -12.17 -3.42 -13.04
C LEU A 69 -10.96 -4.11 -13.70
N SER A 70 -10.24 -4.99 -13.00
CA SER A 70 -9.12 -5.76 -13.55
C SER A 70 -9.55 -6.96 -14.39
N CYS A 71 -10.82 -7.39 -14.32
CA CYS A 71 -11.33 -8.53 -15.08
C CYS A 71 -11.22 -8.27 -16.60
N PRO A 72 -10.57 -9.14 -17.39
CA PRO A 72 -10.46 -8.97 -18.84
C PRO A 72 -11.82 -8.81 -19.53
N TYR A 73 -12.83 -9.57 -19.07
CA TYR A 73 -14.20 -9.52 -19.60
C TYR A 73 -14.87 -8.14 -19.42
N SER A 74 -14.49 -7.38 -18.39
CA SER A 74 -15.01 -6.01 -18.19
C SER A 74 -14.66 -5.07 -19.35
N CYS A 75 -13.49 -5.27 -20.00
CA CYS A 75 -13.12 -4.50 -21.18
C CYS A 75 -13.97 -4.87 -22.40
N HIS A 76 -14.45 -6.11 -22.51
CA HIS A 76 -15.29 -6.54 -23.63
C HIS A 76 -16.65 -5.83 -23.62
N LEU A 77 -17.19 -5.58 -22.43
CA LEU A 77 -18.42 -4.81 -22.21
C LEU A 77 -18.26 -3.30 -22.40
N CYS A 78 -17.02 -2.79 -22.56
CA CYS A 78 -16.80 -1.38 -22.80
C CYS A 78 -17.41 -1.01 -24.15
N ARG A 79 -18.57 -0.35 -24.13
CA ARG A 79 -19.28 0.16 -25.32
C ARG A 79 -18.82 1.56 -25.73
N SER A 80 -17.81 2.13 -25.08
CA SER A 80 -17.26 3.38 -25.58
C SER A 80 -16.75 3.12 -27.00
N ASP A 81 -17.07 4.03 -27.92
CA ASP A 81 -16.61 4.00 -29.33
C ASP A 81 -15.06 4.04 -29.46
N GLN A 82 -14.36 4.07 -28.34
CA GLN A 82 -12.92 4.12 -28.16
C GLN A 82 -12.25 2.73 -28.11
N LYS A 83 -12.86 1.63 -28.58
CA LYS A 83 -12.14 0.33 -28.61
C LYS A 83 -10.82 0.37 -29.41
N ARG A 84 -10.69 1.30 -30.37
CA ARG A 84 -9.46 1.59 -31.13
C ARG A 84 -8.58 2.70 -30.51
N GLY A 85 -9.00 3.34 -29.41
CA GLY A 85 -8.32 4.47 -28.76
C GLY A 85 -8.42 4.43 -27.24
N CYS A 86 -8.44 3.23 -26.64
CA CYS A 86 -8.52 3.08 -25.20
C CYS A 86 -7.17 3.49 -24.59
N GLU A 87 -7.14 4.63 -23.89
CA GLU A 87 -5.92 5.19 -23.30
C GLU A 87 -5.14 4.16 -22.49
N TRP A 88 -5.81 3.40 -21.62
CA TRP A 88 -5.14 2.36 -20.84
C TRP A 88 -4.49 1.27 -21.71
N ARG A 89 -5.16 0.81 -22.77
CA ARG A 89 -4.59 -0.22 -23.66
C ARG A 89 -3.44 0.33 -24.49
N ASN A 90 -3.56 1.56 -24.98
CA ASN A 90 -2.50 2.23 -25.73
C ASN A 90 -1.30 2.47 -24.83
N HIS A 91 -1.51 3.01 -23.62
CA HIS A 91 -0.47 3.21 -22.61
C HIS A 91 0.26 1.92 -22.29
N VAL A 92 -0.47 0.83 -22.02
CA VAL A 92 0.14 -0.48 -21.80
C VAL A 92 0.91 -0.91 -23.05
N HIS A 93 0.33 -0.85 -24.24
CA HIS A 93 1.01 -1.27 -25.46
C HIS A 93 2.31 -0.50 -25.73
N GLU A 94 2.27 0.84 -25.65
CA GLU A 94 3.41 1.74 -25.82
C GLU A 94 4.49 1.46 -24.78
N PHE A 95 4.10 1.33 -23.52
CA PHE A 95 5.01 1.05 -22.41
C PHE A 95 5.73 -0.31 -22.58
N TYR A 96 5.08 -1.32 -23.17
CA TYR A 96 5.68 -2.63 -23.44
C TYR A 96 6.59 -2.66 -24.67
N GLN A 97 6.47 -1.72 -25.61
CA GLN A 97 7.27 -1.72 -26.83
C GLN A 97 8.66 -1.11 -26.65
N GLN A 98 8.82 -0.18 -25.71
CA GLN A 98 10.09 0.51 -25.45
C GLN A 98 10.35 0.52 -23.94
N PRO A 99 10.77 -0.60 -23.35
CA PRO A 99 11.04 -0.68 -21.92
C PRO A 99 12.31 0.10 -21.57
N GLY A 100 12.16 1.41 -21.37
CA GLY A 100 13.14 2.24 -20.69
C GLY A 100 12.88 2.25 -19.17
N THR A 101 13.77 2.91 -18.45
CA THR A 101 13.63 3.18 -17.02
C THR A 101 12.26 3.80 -16.69
N PHE A 102 11.57 3.27 -15.68
CA PHE A 102 10.19 3.64 -15.39
C PHE A 102 9.89 3.81 -13.90
N VAL A 103 8.78 4.48 -13.59
CA VAL A 103 8.20 4.57 -12.25
C VAL A 103 6.83 3.91 -12.20
N ALA A 104 6.50 3.25 -11.09
CA ALA A 104 5.22 2.62 -10.84
C ALA A 104 4.86 2.71 -9.35
N VAL A 105 3.58 2.55 -9.02
CA VAL A 105 3.17 2.48 -7.61
C VAL A 105 3.30 1.06 -7.06
N HIS A 106 3.43 0.91 -5.75
CA HIS A 106 3.49 -0.39 -5.06
C HIS A 106 2.29 -1.29 -5.39
N GLN A 107 1.11 -0.74 -5.67
CA GLN A 107 -0.05 -1.55 -6.08
C GLN A 107 0.19 -2.31 -7.39
N HIS A 108 1.21 -1.95 -8.18
CA HIS A 108 1.58 -2.61 -9.43
C HIS A 108 2.61 -3.73 -9.23
N PHE A 109 2.95 -4.13 -8.00
CA PHE A 109 3.88 -5.25 -7.79
C PHE A 109 3.39 -6.57 -8.37
N ASN A 110 2.08 -6.75 -8.53
CA ASN A 110 1.53 -7.90 -9.25
C ASN A 110 1.93 -7.94 -10.73
N LEU A 111 2.40 -6.82 -11.28
CA LEU A 111 2.92 -6.71 -12.64
C LEU A 111 4.45 -6.75 -12.66
N LEU A 112 5.12 -6.67 -11.51
CA LEU A 112 6.59 -6.60 -11.39
C LEU A 112 7.25 -7.77 -12.12
N GLN A 113 6.81 -9.00 -11.84
CA GLN A 113 7.37 -10.19 -12.49
C GLN A 113 7.16 -10.15 -14.01
N ASP A 114 5.93 -9.89 -14.45
CA ASP A 114 5.59 -9.83 -15.88
C ASP A 114 6.36 -8.73 -16.64
N PHE A 115 6.54 -7.54 -16.04
CA PHE A 115 7.24 -6.44 -16.68
C PHE A 115 8.75 -6.65 -16.64
N MET A 116 9.27 -7.00 -15.48
CA MET A 116 10.71 -6.96 -15.26
C MET A 116 11.42 -8.19 -15.82
N GLU A 117 10.75 -9.35 -15.90
CA GLU A 117 11.39 -10.57 -16.46
C GLU A 117 11.26 -10.63 -17.98
N LYS A 118 10.24 -10.00 -18.57
CA LYS A 118 10.02 -10.02 -20.04
C LYS A 118 10.79 -8.93 -20.77
N ASN A 119 11.22 -7.90 -20.06
CA ASN A 119 11.94 -6.77 -20.60
C ASN A 119 13.25 -6.68 -19.82
N SER A 120 14.40 -6.62 -20.48
CA SER A 120 15.74 -6.75 -19.87
C SER A 120 16.11 -5.60 -18.91
N PHE A 121 15.42 -5.48 -17.79
CA PHE A 121 15.73 -4.54 -16.72
C PHE A 121 16.86 -5.09 -15.86
N ASP A 122 17.76 -4.20 -15.44
CA ASP A 122 18.92 -4.55 -14.63
C ASP A 122 18.55 -4.77 -13.16
N LEU A 123 17.62 -3.97 -12.62
CA LEU A 123 17.18 -4.05 -11.21
C LEU A 123 15.83 -3.38 -10.96
N ALA A 124 15.24 -3.66 -9.79
CA ALA A 124 14.11 -2.88 -9.27
C ALA A 124 14.50 -2.08 -8.02
N VAL A 125 14.03 -0.84 -7.94
CA VAL A 125 14.13 0.02 -6.76
C VAL A 125 12.77 0.10 -6.10
N ILE A 126 12.70 -0.15 -4.78
CA ILE A 126 11.47 -0.12 -3.99
C ILE A 126 11.64 0.91 -2.89
N ASP A 127 10.77 1.91 -2.88
CA ASP A 127 10.72 2.95 -1.87
C ASP A 127 10.02 2.48 -0.58
N GLU A 128 10.12 3.29 0.46
CA GLU A 128 9.60 3.00 1.80
C GLU A 128 8.08 2.76 1.83
N ASN A 129 7.62 2.04 2.86
CA ASN A 129 6.21 1.68 3.11
C ASN A 129 5.59 0.67 2.13
N PHE A 130 6.39 -0.05 1.34
CA PHE A 130 5.90 -1.07 0.42
C PHE A 130 5.23 -2.27 1.13
N LEU A 131 5.59 -2.54 2.38
CA LEU A 131 5.01 -3.63 3.18
C LEU A 131 3.48 -3.53 3.25
N ASP A 132 2.91 -2.33 3.30
CA ASP A 132 1.45 -2.17 3.33
C ASP A 132 0.79 -2.61 2.01
N ALA A 133 1.49 -2.56 0.88
CA ALA A 133 1.03 -3.06 -0.41
C ALA A 133 1.18 -4.59 -0.57
N MET A 134 1.97 -5.22 0.31
CA MET A 134 2.10 -6.69 0.38
C MET A 134 0.95 -7.33 1.16
N VAL A 135 0.16 -6.53 1.89
CA VAL A 135 -0.98 -7.06 2.68
C VAL A 135 -2.13 -7.40 1.74
N VAL A 136 -2.56 -8.66 1.78
CA VAL A 136 -3.82 -9.11 1.21
C VAL A 136 -4.85 -9.12 2.32
N GLU A 137 -5.81 -8.19 2.25
CA GLU A 137 -6.89 -8.02 3.22
C GLU A 137 -8.26 -8.23 2.56
N MET A 138 -9.13 -8.96 3.26
CA MET A 138 -10.52 -9.15 2.88
C MET A 138 -11.43 -8.95 4.08
N LYS A 139 -12.54 -8.22 3.89
CA LYS A 139 -13.61 -8.05 4.87
C LYS A 139 -14.89 -8.62 4.29
N LEU A 140 -15.48 -9.56 5.02
CA LEU A 140 -16.67 -10.28 4.60
C LEU A 140 -17.78 -10.04 5.62
N GLU A 141 -18.84 -9.38 5.19
CA GLU A 141 -20.07 -9.26 5.96
C GLU A 141 -20.92 -10.53 5.79
N GLN A 142 -21.81 -10.80 6.74
CA GLN A 142 -22.67 -11.99 6.67
C GLN A 142 -23.58 -11.97 5.43
N GLU A 143 -24.18 -10.82 5.16
CA GLU A 143 -25.09 -10.60 4.02
C GLU A 143 -24.36 -10.82 2.68
N ASP A 144 -23.14 -10.29 2.57
CA ASP A 144 -22.23 -10.49 1.44
C ASP A 144 -21.99 -11.98 1.16
N LEU A 145 -21.76 -12.78 2.21
CA LEU A 145 -21.54 -14.23 2.11
C LEU A 145 -22.80 -14.99 1.70
N GLN A 146 -23.94 -14.71 2.32
CA GLN A 146 -25.22 -15.35 2.01
C GLN A 146 -25.62 -15.10 0.55
N TYR A 147 -25.47 -13.86 0.09
CA TYR A 147 -25.74 -13.51 -1.29
C TYR A 147 -24.77 -14.20 -2.27
N THR A 148 -23.48 -14.27 -1.91
CA THR A 148 -22.48 -14.98 -2.72
C THR A 148 -22.78 -16.48 -2.81
N GLU A 149 -23.21 -17.10 -1.72
CA GLU A 149 -23.62 -18.51 -1.69
C GLU A 149 -24.74 -18.78 -2.71
N LEU A 150 -25.80 -17.97 -2.69
CA LEU A 150 -26.92 -18.05 -3.64
C LEU A 150 -26.45 -17.88 -5.09
N LEU A 151 -25.62 -16.87 -5.36
CA LEU A 151 -25.08 -16.66 -6.70
C LEU A 151 -24.28 -17.88 -7.20
N VAL A 152 -23.43 -18.46 -6.34
CA VAL A 152 -22.67 -19.66 -6.72
C VAL A 152 -23.60 -20.84 -6.97
N GLN A 153 -24.62 -21.02 -6.13
CA GLN A 153 -25.61 -22.09 -6.28
C GLN A 153 -26.42 -21.97 -7.59
N GLU A 154 -26.92 -20.78 -7.92
CA GLU A 154 -27.81 -20.55 -9.07
C GLU A 154 -27.09 -20.42 -10.41
N HIS A 155 -25.85 -19.93 -10.41
CA HIS A 155 -25.21 -19.47 -11.64
C HIS A 155 -23.92 -20.20 -12.03
N MET A 156 -23.34 -20.98 -11.12
CA MET A 156 -22.16 -21.79 -11.44
C MET A 156 -22.57 -23.24 -11.76
N PRO A 157 -21.96 -23.86 -12.78
CA PRO A 157 -22.25 -25.26 -13.12
C PRO A 157 -21.83 -26.21 -11.99
N PRO A 158 -22.45 -27.40 -11.87
CA PRO A 158 -22.01 -28.42 -10.92
C PRO A 158 -20.55 -28.80 -11.13
N SER A 159 -19.73 -28.69 -10.07
CA SER A 159 -18.33 -29.13 -10.07
C SER A 159 -17.84 -29.30 -8.63
N LYS A 160 -16.69 -29.99 -8.45
CA LYS A 160 -16.07 -30.14 -7.13
C LYS A 160 -15.64 -28.79 -6.53
N GLU A 161 -15.24 -27.85 -7.39
CA GLU A 161 -14.89 -26.47 -7.00
C GLU A 161 -16.10 -25.70 -6.51
N LYS A 162 -17.27 -25.85 -7.16
CA LYS A 162 -18.53 -25.28 -6.70
C LYS A 162 -18.87 -25.77 -5.30
N ASP A 163 -18.84 -27.08 -5.10
CA ASP A 163 -19.16 -27.70 -3.81
C ASP A 163 -18.18 -27.23 -2.71
N TYR A 164 -16.90 -27.15 -3.05
CA TYR A 164 -15.87 -26.62 -2.16
C TYR A 164 -16.12 -25.15 -1.79
N VAL A 165 -16.43 -24.29 -2.77
CA VAL A 165 -16.70 -22.86 -2.52
C VAL A 165 -17.94 -22.69 -1.62
N ILE A 166 -19.01 -23.45 -1.87
CA ILE A 166 -20.21 -23.43 -1.03
C ILE A 166 -19.87 -23.87 0.39
N ASP A 167 -19.14 -24.98 0.58
CA ASP A 167 -18.74 -25.45 1.91
C ASP A 167 -17.90 -24.39 2.68
N VAL A 168 -16.96 -23.74 2.00
CA VAL A 168 -16.18 -22.66 2.61
C VAL A 168 -17.07 -21.48 3.01
N ILE A 169 -17.92 -20.98 2.11
CA ILE A 169 -18.82 -19.86 2.39
C ILE A 169 -19.76 -20.23 3.55
N HIS A 170 -20.33 -21.43 3.53
CA HIS A 170 -21.19 -21.93 4.59
C HIS A 170 -20.47 -21.94 5.95
N LYS A 171 -19.24 -22.46 6.02
CA LYS A 171 -18.42 -22.44 7.26
C LYS A 171 -18.12 -21.02 7.73
N MET A 172 -17.92 -20.07 6.82
CA MET A 172 -17.76 -18.67 7.16
C MET A 172 -19.04 -18.07 7.72
N ILE A 173 -20.21 -18.41 7.15
CA ILE A 173 -21.51 -18.00 7.71
C ILE A 173 -21.69 -18.60 9.11
N MET A 174 -21.40 -19.90 9.29
CA MET A 174 -21.51 -20.57 10.60
C MET A 174 -20.59 -19.96 11.66
N ARG A 175 -19.49 -19.32 11.26
CA ARG A 175 -18.63 -18.56 12.18
C ARG A 175 -19.36 -17.40 12.85
N PHE A 176 -20.31 -16.74 12.18
CA PHE A 176 -21.13 -15.68 12.78
C PHE A 176 -22.02 -16.21 13.91
N PHE A 177 -22.35 -17.50 13.88
CA PHE A 177 -23.14 -18.20 14.89
C PHE A 177 -22.26 -18.88 15.96
N GLY A 178 -20.98 -18.48 16.06
CA GLY A 178 -20.08 -18.94 17.11
C GLY A 178 -19.33 -20.24 16.80
N GLN A 179 -19.56 -20.87 15.64
CA GLN A 179 -18.79 -22.06 15.26
C GLN A 179 -17.33 -21.74 14.98
N LYS A 180 -16.46 -22.74 15.12
CA LYS A 180 -15.04 -22.62 14.78
C LYS A 180 -14.89 -22.64 13.25
N LEU A 181 -14.21 -21.63 12.70
CA LEU A 181 -13.90 -21.58 11.28
C LEU A 181 -12.69 -22.47 10.97
N ILE A 182 -12.91 -23.52 10.19
CA ILE A 182 -11.85 -24.40 9.66
C ILE A 182 -12.03 -24.44 8.15
N ILE A 183 -11.14 -23.76 7.43
CA ILE A 183 -11.15 -23.78 5.96
C ILE A 183 -10.43 -25.06 5.50
N PRO A 184 -11.10 -25.98 4.79
CA PRO A 184 -10.47 -27.19 4.27
C PRO A 184 -9.36 -26.84 3.28
N LYS A 185 -8.33 -27.68 3.19
CA LYS A 185 -7.31 -27.51 2.15
C LYS A 185 -7.89 -27.90 0.79
N PRO A 186 -7.74 -27.07 -0.25
CA PRO A 186 -8.16 -27.45 -1.59
C PRO A 186 -7.17 -28.48 -2.15
N LYS A 187 -7.61 -29.72 -2.33
CA LYS A 187 -6.83 -30.80 -2.95
C LYS A 187 -7.44 -31.12 -4.31
N ASP A 188 -6.61 -31.15 -5.35
CA ASP A 188 -7.01 -31.56 -6.70
C ASP A 188 -8.18 -30.73 -7.27
N LEU A 189 -8.17 -29.41 -7.00
CA LEU A 189 -9.20 -28.44 -7.44
C LEU A 189 -8.59 -27.38 -8.35
N GLU A 190 -9.28 -27.04 -9.45
CA GLU A 190 -8.86 -25.98 -10.37
C GLU A 190 -9.41 -24.60 -9.96
N LEU A 191 -9.12 -24.18 -8.73
CA LEU A 191 -9.70 -22.96 -8.14
C LEU A 191 -9.45 -21.68 -8.95
N LYS A 192 -8.31 -21.58 -9.64
CA LYS A 192 -8.00 -20.42 -10.51
C LYS A 192 -8.92 -20.36 -11.73
N VAL A 193 -9.24 -21.51 -12.32
CA VAL A 193 -10.17 -21.61 -13.47
C VAL A 193 -11.57 -21.25 -13.00
N PHE A 194 -12.03 -21.83 -11.89
CA PHE A 194 -13.32 -21.53 -11.30
C PHE A 194 -13.50 -20.05 -10.95
N ALA A 195 -12.49 -19.41 -10.35
CA ALA A 195 -12.51 -17.97 -10.05
C ALA A 195 -12.69 -17.13 -11.32
N LYS A 196 -11.97 -17.46 -12.40
CA LYS A 196 -12.09 -16.77 -13.69
C LYS A 196 -13.49 -16.93 -14.29
N ASP A 197 -14.04 -18.14 -14.25
CA ASP A 197 -15.39 -18.41 -14.76
C ASP A 197 -16.45 -17.66 -13.94
N TYR A 198 -16.28 -17.60 -12.63
CA TYR A 198 -17.15 -16.81 -11.75
C TYR A 198 -17.09 -15.31 -12.07
N GLN A 199 -15.90 -14.72 -12.26
CA GLN A 199 -15.77 -13.31 -12.68
C GLN A 199 -16.48 -13.04 -14.01
N ASN A 200 -16.29 -13.93 -14.99
CA ASN A 200 -16.95 -13.81 -16.29
C ASN A 200 -18.48 -13.85 -16.13
N LYS A 201 -18.97 -14.72 -15.23
CA LYS A 201 -20.39 -14.80 -14.91
C LYS A 201 -20.90 -13.52 -14.26
N LEU A 202 -20.21 -12.97 -13.26
CA LEU A 202 -20.56 -11.68 -12.64
C LEU A 202 -20.64 -10.55 -13.67
N VAL A 203 -19.65 -10.46 -14.56
CA VAL A 203 -19.65 -9.47 -15.64
C VAL A 203 -20.89 -9.64 -16.54
N SER A 204 -21.29 -10.88 -16.87
CA SER A 204 -22.50 -11.14 -17.68
C SER A 204 -23.80 -10.74 -16.97
N LEU A 205 -23.89 -10.91 -15.65
CA LEU A 205 -25.06 -10.52 -14.85
C LEU A 205 -25.15 -8.99 -14.75
N LEU A 206 -24.00 -8.30 -14.72
CA LEU A 206 -23.93 -6.84 -14.68
C LEU A 206 -24.50 -6.22 -15.96
N ASP A 207 -24.17 -6.79 -17.12
CA ASP A 207 -24.71 -6.36 -18.42
C ASP A 207 -26.24 -6.51 -18.48
N ARG A 208 -26.80 -7.48 -17.73
CA ARG A 208 -28.24 -7.69 -17.58
C ARG A 208 -28.90 -6.77 -16.52
N LYS A 209 -28.17 -5.77 -16.01
CA LYS A 209 -28.61 -4.82 -14.97
C LYS A 209 -29.08 -5.48 -13.66
N GLN A 210 -28.59 -6.68 -13.36
CA GLN A 210 -28.86 -7.32 -12.07
C GLN A 210 -28.02 -6.68 -10.97
N TRP A 211 -28.54 -6.64 -9.75
CA TRP A 211 -27.81 -6.16 -8.58
C TRP A 211 -26.69 -7.15 -8.27
N ILE A 212 -25.47 -6.66 -8.10
CA ILE A 212 -24.30 -7.49 -7.79
C ILE A 212 -23.47 -6.71 -6.78
N HIS A 213 -23.11 -7.37 -5.69
CA HIS A 213 -22.44 -6.71 -4.58
C HIS A 213 -20.92 -6.65 -4.78
N ARG A 214 -20.20 -7.79 -4.84
CA ARG A 214 -18.72 -7.83 -4.99
C ARG A 214 -18.24 -9.19 -5.54
N ASP A 215 -17.06 -9.20 -6.16
CA ASP A 215 -16.35 -10.44 -6.49
C ASP A 215 -15.69 -11.08 -5.25
N ILE A 216 -16.53 -11.72 -4.43
CA ILE A 216 -16.09 -12.36 -3.18
C ILE A 216 -15.40 -13.69 -3.45
N VAL A 217 -15.92 -14.51 -4.37
CA VAL A 217 -15.40 -15.86 -4.62
C VAL A 217 -13.95 -15.80 -5.10
N SER A 218 -13.63 -14.95 -6.08
CA SER A 218 -12.27 -14.93 -6.63
C SER A 218 -11.25 -14.47 -5.60
N LYS A 219 -11.59 -13.44 -4.82
CA LYS A 219 -10.75 -12.94 -3.72
C LYS A 219 -10.59 -13.97 -2.60
N LEU A 220 -11.66 -14.68 -2.24
CA LEU A 220 -11.63 -15.75 -1.26
C LEU A 220 -10.73 -16.89 -1.72
N LEU A 221 -10.86 -17.34 -2.97
CA LEU A 221 -10.03 -18.40 -3.54
C LEU A 221 -8.56 -17.99 -3.64
N GLU A 222 -8.27 -16.76 -4.07
CA GLU A 222 -6.92 -16.19 -4.05
C GLU A 222 -6.33 -16.22 -2.63
N PHE A 223 -7.08 -15.74 -1.64
CA PHE A 223 -6.65 -15.76 -0.25
C PHE A 223 -6.35 -17.17 0.25
N ILE A 224 -7.24 -18.14 -0.05
CA ILE A 224 -7.07 -19.54 0.36
C ILE A 224 -5.78 -20.12 -0.23
N VAL A 225 -5.53 -19.89 -1.51
CA VAL A 225 -4.31 -20.36 -2.19
C VAL A 225 -3.07 -19.73 -1.54
N LEU A 226 -3.07 -18.42 -1.32
CA LEU A 226 -1.96 -17.71 -0.68
C LEU A 226 -1.73 -18.17 0.77
N SER A 227 -2.79 -18.46 1.52
CA SER A 227 -2.71 -18.93 2.91
C SER A 227 -2.08 -20.32 3.07
N GLN A 228 -1.95 -21.10 1.98
CA GLN A 228 -1.23 -22.37 2.03
C GLN A 228 0.29 -22.18 2.18
N ARG A 229 0.81 -21.03 1.74
CA ARG A 229 2.24 -20.69 1.75
C ARG A 229 2.58 -19.59 2.75
N ASN A 230 1.61 -18.74 3.07
CA ASN A 230 1.78 -17.58 3.92
C ASN A 230 0.99 -17.71 5.23
N LYS A 231 1.50 -17.13 6.31
CA LYS A 231 0.81 -17.08 7.59
C LYS A 231 -0.42 -16.17 7.48
N ALA A 232 -1.59 -16.76 7.48
CA ALA A 232 -2.85 -16.06 7.45
C ALA A 232 -3.45 -15.82 8.83
N ARG A 233 -4.24 -14.77 8.95
CA ARG A 233 -5.07 -14.45 10.12
C ARG A 233 -6.50 -14.26 9.73
N VAL A 234 -7.38 -14.80 10.57
CA VAL A 234 -8.81 -14.65 10.43
C VAL A 234 -9.37 -14.19 11.77
N HIS A 235 -9.94 -12.99 11.77
CA HIS A 235 -10.52 -12.34 12.94
C HIS A 235 -12.01 -12.16 12.73
N PHE A 236 -12.80 -12.53 13.74
CA PHE A 236 -14.21 -12.19 13.78
C PHE A 236 -14.37 -10.87 14.52
N VAL A 237 -14.98 -9.88 13.88
CA VAL A 237 -15.15 -8.55 14.46
C VAL A 237 -16.64 -8.25 14.61
N ARG A 238 -17.07 -7.99 15.85
CA ARG A 238 -18.44 -7.58 16.19
C ARG A 238 -18.46 -6.07 16.48
N LYS A 239 -19.15 -5.26 15.66
CA LYS A 239 -19.30 -3.83 15.95
C LYS A 239 -20.46 -3.59 16.94
N THR A 240 -20.34 -2.51 17.71
CA THR A 240 -21.36 -1.99 18.65
C THR A 240 -22.69 -1.61 17.99
N LYS A 241 -22.74 -1.44 16.65
CA LYS A 241 -23.96 -1.14 15.87
C LYS A 241 -24.52 -2.35 15.12
N GLY A 242 -24.30 -3.57 15.61
CA GLY A 242 -24.92 -4.80 15.08
C GLY A 242 -24.29 -5.39 13.83
N ARG A 243 -23.45 -4.67 13.08
CA ARG A 243 -22.72 -5.24 11.94
C ARG A 243 -21.52 -6.06 12.40
N SER A 244 -21.51 -7.34 12.05
CA SER A 244 -20.37 -8.23 12.26
C SER A 244 -19.69 -8.51 10.92
N TYR A 245 -18.39 -8.76 10.93
CA TYR A 245 -17.65 -9.16 9.74
C TYR A 245 -16.50 -10.10 10.08
N ILE A 246 -16.08 -10.89 9.10
CA ILE A 246 -14.85 -11.66 9.14
C ILE A 246 -13.77 -10.84 8.43
N GLU A 247 -12.69 -10.55 9.13
CA GLU A 247 -11.49 -9.92 8.58
C GLU A 247 -10.41 -10.99 8.35
N MET A 248 -9.89 -11.05 7.14
CA MET A 248 -8.86 -12.00 6.74
C MET A 248 -7.65 -11.24 6.22
N LYS A 249 -6.46 -11.53 6.75
CA LYS A 249 -5.22 -10.83 6.45
C LYS A 249 -4.05 -11.79 6.31
N LEU A 250 -3.21 -11.58 5.29
CA LEU A 250 -1.90 -12.21 5.13
C LEU A 250 -0.95 -11.26 4.41
N TYR A 251 0.35 -11.52 4.50
CA TYR A 251 1.34 -10.89 3.62
C TYR A 251 1.62 -11.82 2.44
N ASP A 252 1.65 -11.26 1.25
CA ASP A 252 2.04 -11.94 0.03
C ASP A 252 3.32 -11.32 -0.54
N PHE A 253 4.45 -11.97 -0.27
CA PHE A 253 5.76 -11.55 -0.74
C PHE A 253 6.18 -12.24 -2.04
N SER A 254 5.37 -13.14 -2.61
CA SER A 254 5.75 -13.79 -3.88
C SER A 254 5.83 -12.78 -5.03
N LYS A 255 5.23 -11.59 -4.88
CA LYS A 255 5.35 -10.48 -5.83
C LYS A 255 6.77 -9.91 -5.93
N LEU A 256 7.64 -10.21 -4.95
CA LEU A 256 9.05 -9.80 -4.94
C LEU A 256 9.99 -10.94 -5.36
N ASP A 257 9.43 -12.09 -5.73
CA ASP A 257 10.16 -13.25 -6.23
C ASP A 257 10.48 -13.08 -7.71
N ILE A 258 11.32 -12.09 -8.01
CA ILE A 258 11.84 -11.81 -9.36
C ILE A 258 13.29 -12.27 -9.48
N ASN A 259 13.81 -12.44 -10.69
CA ASN A 259 15.19 -12.94 -10.87
C ASN A 259 16.29 -11.86 -10.85
N MET A 260 15.94 -10.58 -10.65
CA MET A 260 16.90 -9.46 -10.66
C MET A 260 17.22 -8.92 -9.25
N PRO A 261 18.31 -8.16 -9.12
CA PRO A 261 18.63 -7.38 -7.92
C PRO A 261 17.49 -6.45 -7.48
N LEU A 262 17.36 -6.30 -6.16
CA LEU A 262 16.40 -5.40 -5.52
C LEU A 262 17.13 -4.39 -4.64
N ILE A 263 16.89 -3.11 -4.89
CA ILE A 263 17.28 -2.02 -3.98
C ILE A 263 16.05 -1.60 -3.19
N ILE A 264 16.01 -1.95 -1.91
CA ILE A 264 14.97 -1.48 -0.99
C ILE A 264 15.50 -0.27 -0.22
N LEU A 265 14.78 0.85 -0.34
CA LEU A 265 15.03 2.11 0.35
C LEU A 265 14.11 2.19 1.58
N ASP A 266 14.59 1.72 2.72
CA ASP A 266 13.80 1.74 3.96
C ASP A 266 14.65 2.18 5.15
N ALA A 267 14.11 3.16 5.88
CA ALA A 267 14.71 3.73 7.09
C ALA A 267 14.27 3.02 8.37
N THR A 268 13.18 2.25 8.30
CA THR A 268 12.38 1.87 9.47
C THR A 268 12.42 0.39 9.78
N THR A 269 12.44 -0.47 8.76
CA THR A 269 12.39 -1.92 8.97
C THR A 269 13.80 -2.49 9.20
N PRO A 270 14.03 -3.24 10.28
CA PRO A 270 15.30 -3.93 10.52
C PRO A 270 15.65 -4.93 9.41
N VAL A 271 16.96 -5.08 9.13
CA VAL A 271 17.47 -5.97 8.08
C VAL A 271 17.03 -7.43 8.26
N ASP A 272 16.88 -7.88 9.50
CA ASP A 272 16.52 -9.27 9.81
C ASP A 272 15.09 -9.61 9.40
N ILE A 273 14.19 -8.63 9.34
CA ILE A 273 12.85 -8.81 8.79
C ILE A 273 12.94 -9.12 7.30
N TYR A 274 13.78 -8.39 6.56
CA TYR A 274 13.99 -8.62 5.13
C TYR A 274 14.63 -9.97 4.85
N LYS A 275 15.61 -10.40 5.66
CA LYS A 275 16.19 -11.75 5.56
C LYS A 275 15.14 -12.85 5.77
N LYS A 276 14.16 -12.64 6.66
CA LYS A 276 13.05 -13.59 6.90
C LYS A 276 12.04 -13.61 5.75
N ILE A 277 11.80 -12.46 5.11
CA ILE A 277 10.84 -12.30 4.01
C ILE A 277 11.43 -12.82 2.69
N LEU A 278 12.65 -12.42 2.37
CA LEU A 278 13.36 -12.70 1.11
C LEU A 278 14.32 -13.88 1.29
N LYS A 279 13.81 -15.02 1.76
CA LYS A 279 14.63 -16.17 2.22
C LYS A 279 15.61 -16.70 1.18
N ASP A 280 15.22 -16.61 -0.09
CA ASP A 280 15.98 -17.15 -1.21
C ASP A 280 16.95 -16.12 -1.83
N ARG A 281 17.11 -14.95 -1.18
CA ARG A 281 17.96 -13.86 -1.65
C ARG A 281 19.05 -13.51 -0.63
N VAL A 282 20.21 -13.11 -1.14
CA VAL A 282 21.25 -12.47 -0.33
C VAL A 282 20.80 -11.05 0.01
N VAL A 283 20.67 -10.76 1.31
CA VAL A 283 20.25 -9.44 1.80
C VAL A 283 21.41 -8.72 2.46
N GLU A 284 21.91 -7.69 1.77
CA GLU A 284 22.94 -6.79 2.27
C GLU A 284 22.32 -5.47 2.74
N SER A 285 22.80 -4.95 3.87
CA SER A 285 22.39 -3.64 4.41
C SER A 285 23.56 -2.67 4.31
N ILE A 286 23.32 -1.59 3.58
CA ILE A 286 24.22 -0.46 3.40
C ILE A 286 23.64 0.67 4.26
N LYS A 287 24.41 1.15 5.23
CA LYS A 287 24.05 2.29 6.08
C LYS A 287 25.00 3.43 5.71
N PRO A 288 24.64 4.29 4.74
CA PRO A 288 25.46 5.42 4.40
C PRO A 288 25.57 6.35 5.60
N GLU A 289 26.79 6.79 5.89
CA GLU A 289 27.02 7.88 6.83
C GLU A 289 26.58 9.16 6.15
N VAL A 290 25.43 9.69 6.56
CA VAL A 290 24.93 11.00 6.10
C VAL A 290 25.25 12.01 7.18
N GLU A 291 26.10 12.97 6.86
CA GLU A 291 26.34 14.11 7.75
C GLU A 291 25.08 14.99 7.76
N VAL A 292 24.48 15.14 8.93
CA VAL A 292 23.30 15.99 9.10
C VAL A 292 23.79 17.38 9.48
N GLU A 293 23.83 18.27 8.49
CA GLU A 293 24.20 19.69 8.70
C GLU A 293 23.10 20.49 9.41
N SER A 294 21.90 19.92 9.56
CA SER A 294 20.74 20.60 10.14
C SER A 294 20.71 20.57 11.68
N HIS A 295 20.25 21.67 12.28
CA HIS A 295 19.99 21.75 13.72
C HIS A 295 18.69 21.01 14.09
N VAL A 296 18.81 19.89 14.82
CA VAL A 296 17.64 19.10 15.25
C VAL A 296 17.28 19.35 16.71
N TYR A 297 16.10 19.92 16.93
CA TYR A 297 15.45 20.07 18.24
C TYR A 297 14.38 18.99 18.42
N GLN A 298 14.70 17.97 19.21
CA GLN A 298 13.76 16.90 19.51
C GLN A 298 13.05 17.17 20.85
N LEU A 299 11.76 17.51 20.81
CA LEU A 299 10.90 17.66 21.98
C LEU A 299 10.18 16.33 22.25
N ASN A 300 10.96 15.29 22.51
CA ASN A 300 10.55 13.90 22.58
C ASN A 300 10.43 13.38 24.03
N THR A 301 9.23 13.47 24.59
CA THR A 301 8.80 12.44 25.54
C THR A 301 7.55 11.75 24.99
N PHE A 302 7.42 10.44 25.22
CA PHE A 302 6.25 9.66 24.82
C PHE A 302 4.93 10.29 25.30
N ARG A 303 4.98 10.95 26.48
CA ARG A 303 3.86 11.69 27.08
C ARG A 303 3.54 12.99 26.35
N LEU A 304 4.53 13.65 25.75
CA LEU A 304 4.37 14.93 25.06
C LEU A 304 3.37 14.85 23.91
N SER A 305 3.47 13.80 23.07
CA SER A 305 2.59 13.57 21.91
C SER A 305 1.13 13.19 22.23
N MET A 306 0.83 12.68 23.43
CA MET A 306 -0.48 12.10 23.76
C MET A 306 -1.21 12.87 24.86
N GLN A 307 -0.50 13.24 25.92
CA GLN A 307 -1.07 13.78 27.15
C GLN A 307 -0.78 15.28 27.27
N GLU A 308 0.46 15.70 27.05
CA GLU A 308 0.86 17.09 27.33
C GLU A 308 0.33 18.07 26.28
N LEU A 309 0.33 17.71 25.00
CA LEU A 309 -0.32 18.53 23.96
C LEU A 309 -1.86 18.55 24.11
N SER A 310 -2.47 17.60 24.83
CA SER A 310 -3.91 17.64 25.14
C SER A 310 -4.21 18.70 26.21
N ASP A 311 -3.31 18.86 27.18
CA ASP A 311 -3.38 19.94 28.19
C ASP A 311 -3.15 21.32 27.54
N LYS A 312 -4.06 22.27 27.81
CA LYS A 312 -4.00 23.61 27.20
C LYS A 312 -2.75 24.40 27.62
N ARG A 313 -2.32 24.28 28.88
CA ARG A 313 -1.19 25.02 29.45
C ARG A 313 0.14 24.48 28.93
N LEU A 314 0.30 23.15 28.94
CA LEU A 314 1.51 22.51 28.43
C LEU A 314 1.65 22.66 26.91
N ARG A 315 0.54 22.55 26.17
CA ARG A 315 0.52 22.86 24.74
C ARG A 315 0.98 24.29 24.46
N ARG A 316 0.47 25.28 25.19
CA ARG A 316 0.88 26.68 25.03
C ARG A 316 2.39 26.85 25.26
N ARG A 317 2.92 26.29 26.36
CA ARG A 317 4.37 26.31 26.63
C ARG A 317 5.20 25.66 25.53
N THR A 318 4.71 24.55 24.97
CA THR A 318 5.38 23.89 23.85
C THR A 318 5.39 24.80 22.62
N PHE A 319 4.28 25.47 22.34
CA PHE A 319 4.17 26.41 21.22
C PHE A 319 5.05 27.65 21.42
N ASP A 320 5.14 28.15 22.66
CA ASP A 320 6.07 29.23 23.04
C ASP A 320 7.51 28.83 22.77
N LEU A 321 7.91 27.61 23.18
CA LEU A 321 9.25 27.08 22.94
C LEU A 321 9.56 26.96 21.44
N ILE A 322 8.62 26.44 20.65
CA ILE A 322 8.76 26.37 19.18
C ILE A 322 8.94 27.77 18.60
N ASN A 323 8.12 28.74 19.03
CA ASN A 323 8.25 30.12 18.58
C ASN A 323 9.62 30.70 18.92
N SER A 324 10.14 30.45 20.13
CA SER A 324 11.49 30.88 20.51
C SER A 324 12.59 30.23 19.67
N ILE A 325 12.42 28.97 19.24
CA ILE A 325 13.36 28.33 18.29
C ILE A 325 13.28 29.01 16.93
N CYS A 326 12.08 29.28 16.41
CA CYS A 326 11.92 30.02 15.15
C CYS A 326 12.54 31.41 15.20
N GLN A 327 12.41 32.12 16.32
CA GLN A 327 13.02 33.43 16.55
C GLN A 327 14.55 33.37 16.64
N LYS A 328 15.09 32.33 17.29
CA LYS A 328 16.55 32.10 17.37
C LYS A 328 17.16 31.87 15.98
N HIS A 329 16.41 31.24 15.09
CA HIS A 329 16.80 30.90 13.73
C HIS A 329 16.02 31.73 12.70
N SER A 330 15.88 33.04 12.92
CA SER A 330 15.03 33.93 12.10
C SER A 330 15.41 33.96 10.63
N ASP A 331 16.68 33.72 10.32
CA ASP A 331 17.26 33.80 8.98
C ASP A 331 17.29 32.44 8.27
N GLU A 332 16.84 31.38 8.95
CA GLU A 332 16.79 30.01 8.43
C GLU A 332 15.34 29.53 8.33
N GLN A 333 15.05 28.64 7.37
CA GLN A 333 13.77 27.96 7.33
C GLN A 333 13.71 26.89 8.41
N VAL A 334 12.64 26.89 9.21
CA VAL A 334 12.44 25.96 10.33
C VAL A 334 11.32 24.99 9.98
N PHE A 335 11.68 23.73 9.80
CA PHE A 335 10.73 22.63 9.66
C PHE A 335 10.20 22.22 11.04
N ILE A 336 8.87 22.07 11.17
CA ILE A 336 8.23 21.66 12.42
C ILE A 336 7.30 20.49 12.18
N ALA A 337 7.59 19.34 12.78
CA ALA A 337 6.73 18.14 12.71
C ALA A 337 5.93 17.96 14.01
N ILE A 338 4.60 17.89 13.90
CA ILE A 338 3.70 17.63 15.03
C ILE A 338 2.62 16.61 14.67
N ARG A 339 1.79 16.16 15.64
CA ARG A 339 0.63 15.32 15.31
C ARG A 339 -0.45 16.12 14.58
N LYS A 340 -1.09 15.48 13.59
CA LYS A 340 -2.14 16.07 12.73
C LYS A 340 -3.22 16.83 13.52
N LYS A 341 -3.63 16.30 14.67
CA LYS A 341 -4.64 16.92 15.55
C LYS A 341 -4.28 18.35 16.00
N TYR A 342 -2.99 18.66 16.15
CA TYR A 342 -2.51 19.95 16.67
C TYR A 342 -1.90 20.84 15.58
N GLU A 343 -1.74 20.34 14.36
CA GLU A 343 -1.13 21.08 13.25
C GLU A 343 -1.82 22.43 13.01
N ASN A 344 -3.15 22.43 12.82
CA ASN A 344 -3.91 23.66 12.58
C ASN A 344 -3.84 24.65 13.75
N LEU A 345 -3.75 24.14 14.99
CA LEU A 345 -3.60 24.98 16.17
C LEU A 345 -2.23 25.66 16.19
N LEU A 346 -1.17 24.93 15.84
CA LEU A 346 0.18 25.47 15.75
C LEU A 346 0.29 26.46 14.58
N ARG A 347 -0.29 26.15 13.41
CA ARG A 347 -0.34 27.07 12.26
C ARG A 347 -1.01 28.40 12.63
N LYS A 348 -2.11 28.34 13.37
CA LYS A 348 -2.78 29.56 13.85
C LYS A 348 -1.91 30.32 14.86
N TYR A 349 -1.16 29.61 15.70
CA TYR A 349 -0.28 30.21 16.70
C TYR A 349 0.91 30.93 16.08
N LEU A 350 1.55 30.32 15.09
CA LEU A 350 2.75 30.81 14.41
C LEU A 350 2.43 31.55 13.10
N LYS A 351 1.21 32.05 12.92
CA LYS A 351 0.77 32.66 11.66
C LYS A 351 1.67 33.82 11.21
N GLU A 352 2.19 34.58 12.16
CA GLU A 352 3.07 35.74 11.93
C GLU A 352 4.56 35.39 11.95
N VAL A 353 4.90 34.09 11.91
CA VAL A 353 6.28 33.57 11.93
C VAL A 353 6.61 33.03 10.54
N PRO A 354 7.23 33.83 9.66
CA PRO A 354 7.31 33.54 8.23
C PRO A 354 8.24 32.38 7.88
N ASN A 355 9.19 32.04 8.75
CA ASN A 355 10.13 30.95 8.55
C ASN A 355 9.65 29.59 9.10
N ALA A 356 8.42 29.51 9.63
CA ALA A 356 7.87 28.30 10.23
C ALA A 356 7.15 27.40 9.20
N ASN A 357 7.82 26.34 8.76
CA ASN A 357 7.28 25.33 7.87
C ASN A 357 6.69 24.15 8.65
N ILE A 358 5.41 24.26 8.99
CA ILE A 358 4.71 23.27 9.82
C ILE A 358 4.23 22.10 8.96
N ALA A 359 4.38 20.89 9.48
CA ALA A 359 3.87 19.65 8.91
C ALA A 359 3.35 18.72 10.01
N HIS A 360 2.73 17.61 9.59
CA HIS A 360 2.36 16.54 10.50
C HIS A 360 2.99 15.21 10.14
N TYR A 361 3.32 14.37 11.13
CA TYR A 361 4.03 13.11 10.91
C TYR A 361 3.40 12.21 9.82
N GLY A 362 2.07 12.09 9.81
CA GLY A 362 1.36 11.30 8.78
C GLY A 362 1.26 11.95 7.39
N GLY A 363 1.83 13.14 7.21
CA GLY A 363 1.79 13.97 6.00
C GLY A 363 3.16 14.40 5.51
N LEU A 364 4.24 13.87 6.12
CA LEU A 364 5.61 14.00 5.63
C LEU A 364 5.79 13.13 4.39
N ARG A 365 5.19 13.53 3.27
CA ARG A 365 5.37 12.89 1.96
C ARG A 365 6.04 13.89 1.05
N GLY A 366 7.16 13.51 0.45
CA GLY A 366 7.98 14.43 -0.35
C GLY A 366 8.72 15.42 0.55
N ALA A 367 9.76 14.94 1.25
CA ALA A 367 10.60 15.73 2.16
C ALA A 367 11.22 16.99 1.50
N ASN A 368 11.17 17.09 0.18
CA ASN A 368 11.62 18.25 -0.59
C ASN A 368 10.89 19.55 -0.25
N ALA A 369 9.65 19.50 0.25
CA ALA A 369 8.97 20.69 0.74
C ALA A 369 9.74 21.39 1.87
N PHE A 370 10.69 20.69 2.49
CA PHE A 370 11.53 21.15 3.58
C PHE A 370 13.02 21.05 3.23
N LYS A 371 13.41 20.92 1.95
CA LYS A 371 14.83 20.80 1.54
C LYS A 371 15.68 22.00 1.95
N GLU A 372 15.06 23.18 2.01
CA GLU A 372 15.70 24.43 2.41
C GLU A 372 15.69 24.63 3.94
N ALA A 373 15.11 23.69 4.71
CA ALA A 373 15.02 23.80 6.16
C ALA A 373 16.31 23.32 6.83
N ASN A 374 17.08 24.26 7.36
CA ASN A 374 18.31 24.00 8.09
C ASN A 374 18.08 23.68 9.57
N VAL A 375 16.84 23.86 10.04
CA VAL A 375 16.44 23.59 11.43
C VAL A 375 15.20 22.71 11.43
N ALA A 376 15.22 21.65 12.24
CA ALA A 376 14.10 20.74 12.43
C ALA A 376 13.63 20.73 13.89
N VAL A 377 12.34 20.94 14.12
CA VAL A 377 11.70 20.82 15.44
C VAL A 377 10.71 19.66 15.41
N LEU A 378 11.04 18.60 16.15
CA LEU A 378 10.25 17.37 16.20
C LEU A 378 9.47 17.32 17.52
N VAL A 379 8.15 17.46 17.44
CA VAL A 379 7.27 17.56 18.62
C VAL A 379 6.61 16.21 18.89
N GLY A 380 7.01 15.54 19.97
CA GLY A 380 6.54 14.18 20.30
C GLY A 380 7.06 13.13 19.31
N ALA A 381 6.28 12.08 19.07
CA ALA A 381 6.63 11.01 18.13
C ALA A 381 5.46 10.61 17.21
N PRO A 382 5.73 10.07 16.00
CA PRO A 382 4.75 9.27 15.29
C PRO A 382 4.44 8.04 16.14
N ILE A 383 3.24 7.99 16.73
CA ILE A 383 2.79 6.81 17.46
C ILE A 383 2.00 5.96 16.46
N PRO A 384 2.58 4.86 15.93
CA PRO A 384 1.81 3.89 15.19
C PRO A 384 0.75 3.29 16.12
N ASN A 385 -0.41 2.93 15.57
CA ASN A 385 -1.45 2.28 16.36
C ASN A 385 -0.88 0.95 16.91
N PRO A 386 -0.84 0.74 18.24
CA PRO A 386 -0.28 -0.48 18.83
C PRO A 386 -0.91 -1.76 18.27
N ASP A 387 -2.20 -1.74 17.95
CA ASP A 387 -2.90 -2.89 17.36
C ASP A 387 -2.39 -3.20 15.95
N ILE A 388 -2.02 -2.16 15.18
CA ILE A 388 -1.43 -2.31 13.84
C ILE A 388 -0.02 -2.89 13.97
N VAL A 389 0.79 -2.40 14.92
CA VAL A 389 2.13 -2.93 15.20
C VAL A 389 2.05 -4.40 15.59
N ASP A 390 1.15 -4.75 16.52
CA ASP A 390 0.93 -6.14 16.95
C ASP A 390 0.47 -7.04 15.81
N GLN A 391 -0.44 -6.54 14.97
CA GLN A 391 -0.92 -7.27 13.81
C GLN A 391 0.22 -7.52 12.80
N LYS A 392 1.04 -6.50 12.51
CA LYS A 392 2.21 -6.61 11.62
C LYS A 392 3.23 -7.60 12.16
N ALA A 393 3.66 -7.45 13.41
CA ALA A 393 4.60 -8.34 14.09
C ALA A 393 4.15 -9.81 13.99
N GLN A 394 2.88 -10.07 14.30
CA GLN A 394 2.36 -11.41 14.33
C GLN A 394 2.17 -12.04 12.94
N LEU A 395 1.84 -11.23 11.92
CA LEU A 395 1.75 -11.68 10.53
C LEU A 395 3.12 -11.97 9.91
N LEU A 396 4.10 -11.09 10.16
CA LEU A 396 5.49 -11.23 9.70
C LEU A 396 6.26 -12.30 10.49
N GLY A 397 5.75 -12.69 11.67
CA GLY A 397 6.42 -13.67 12.54
C GLY A 397 7.65 -13.11 13.23
N VAL A 398 7.62 -11.83 13.59
CA VAL A 398 8.73 -11.11 14.24
C VAL A 398 8.28 -10.52 15.59
N PRO A 399 9.19 -10.32 16.55
CA PRO A 399 8.89 -9.62 17.81
C PRO A 399 8.32 -8.23 17.58
N LYS A 400 7.40 -7.80 18.45
CA LYS A 400 6.80 -6.45 18.41
C LYS A 400 7.85 -5.34 18.46
N ALA A 401 8.93 -5.55 19.21
CA ALA A 401 10.01 -4.57 19.36
C ALA A 401 10.82 -4.34 18.07
N GLU A 402 10.65 -5.20 17.05
CA GLU A 402 11.30 -5.07 15.73
C GLU A 402 10.42 -4.36 14.69
N ILE A 403 9.18 -3.98 15.03
CA ILE A 403 8.20 -3.27 14.17
C ILE A 403 7.99 -1.85 14.71
#